data_AF-A0A7Z0PF18-F1
#
_entry.id   AF-A0A7Z0PF18-F1
#
_cell.length_a   1.000
_cell.length_b   1.000
_cell.length_c   1.000
_cell.angle_alpha   90.00
_cell.angle_beta   90.00
_cell.angle_gamma   90.00
#
_symmetry.space_group_name_H-M   'P 1'
#
loop_
_entity.id
_entity.type
_entity.pdbx_description
1 polymer ?
#
loop_
_entity_poly.entity_id
_entity_poly.type
_entity_poly.pdbx_seq_one_letter_code
_entity_poly.pdbx_strand_id
1 'polypeptide(L)'
;MRKIIAAISMGIFLMSCSSVGIPNSLIKSSLSKKVDGKKEFYFLKGETKVNRVFVEDKKLNIEIELKLDNSEKPIVALIDTELKYYPPKLYATNTRIKSISNIVYEKVATEVFTRIVQTILFNKEILNVGETINPDKIKDIYVGDSNVVVEFK
;
A
#
# COMPACT_ATOMS: atom_id res chain seq x y z
N MET A 1 -36.67 30.92 21.13
CA MET A 1 -35.55 30.58 20.24
C MET A 1 -34.70 29.39 20.72
N ARG A 2 -35.28 28.35 21.36
CA ARG A 2 -34.55 27.14 21.81
C ARG A 2 -34.86 25.87 20.99
N LYS A 3 -35.76 25.93 20.01
CA LYS A 3 -36.26 24.76 19.27
C LYS A 3 -35.68 24.60 17.85
N ILE A 4 -34.94 25.61 17.34
CA ILE A 4 -34.40 25.58 15.96
C ILE A 4 -32.98 25.00 15.92
N ILE A 5 -32.22 25.09 17.02
CA ILE A 5 -30.82 24.61 17.07
C ILE A 5 -30.75 23.07 17.05
N ALA A 6 -31.73 22.39 17.65
CA ALA A 6 -31.79 20.92 17.66
C ALA A 6 -32.12 20.31 16.29
N ALA A 7 -32.84 21.04 15.42
CA ALA A 7 -33.19 20.57 14.08
C ALA A 7 -31.98 20.61 13.12
N ILE A 8 -31.05 21.54 13.32
CA ILE A 8 -29.84 21.67 12.51
C ILE A 8 -28.79 20.63 12.93
N SER A 9 -28.71 20.26 14.21
CA SER A 9 -27.80 19.21 14.68
C SER A 9 -28.26 17.78 14.33
N MET A 10 -29.56 17.56 14.09
CA MET A 10 -30.05 16.28 13.53
C MET A 10 -29.90 16.19 12.01
N GLY A 11 -29.83 17.33 11.30
CA GLY A 11 -29.64 17.35 9.84
C GLY A 11 -28.21 17.03 9.38
N ILE A 12 -27.20 17.25 10.23
CA ILE A 12 -25.78 17.06 9.88
C ILE A 12 -25.29 15.64 10.22
N PHE A 13 -25.98 14.90 11.09
CA PHE A 13 -25.61 13.53 11.47
C PHE A 13 -26.07 12.44 10.49
N LEU A 14 -26.81 12.80 9.43
CA LEU A 14 -27.25 11.88 8.37
C LEU A 14 -26.38 11.93 7.12
N MET A 15 -25.15 12.44 7.20
CA MET A 15 -24.12 11.93 6.29
C MET A 15 -23.74 10.54 6.79
N SER A 16 -24.55 9.54 6.42
CA SER A 16 -24.10 8.16 6.44
C SER A 16 -22.77 8.13 5.69
N CYS A 17 -21.66 7.98 6.41
CA CYS A 17 -20.37 7.74 5.78
C CYS A 17 -20.46 6.39 5.06
N SER A 18 -20.98 6.40 3.83
CA SER A 18 -21.08 5.23 2.95
C SER A 18 -19.70 4.70 2.58
N SER A 19 -18.65 5.46 2.88
CA SER A 19 -17.27 5.07 2.67
C SER A 19 -16.31 5.65 3.70
N VAL A 20 -15.19 4.95 3.93
CA VAL A 20 -14.06 5.43 4.73
C VAL A 20 -12.74 5.17 3.99
N GLY A 21 -11.75 6.04 4.17
CA GLY A 21 -10.42 5.83 3.61
C GLY A 21 -9.54 4.93 4.48
N ILE A 22 -8.83 3.98 3.87
CA ILE A 22 -7.75 3.24 4.51
C ILE A 22 -6.51 4.13 4.52
N PRO A 23 -5.91 4.42 5.69
CA PRO A 23 -4.66 5.17 5.74
C PRO A 23 -3.53 4.44 5.02
N ASN A 24 -2.82 5.13 4.12
CA ASN A 24 -1.67 4.56 3.41
C ASN A 24 -0.57 4.07 4.38
N SER A 25 -0.48 4.67 5.57
CA SER A 25 0.42 4.24 6.64
C SER A 25 0.12 2.84 7.15
N LEU A 26 -1.14 2.41 7.14
CA LEU A 26 -1.54 1.05 7.55
C LEU A 26 -1.04 0.02 6.53
N ILE A 27 -1.24 0.31 5.24
CA ILE A 27 -0.74 -0.54 4.14
C ILE A 27 0.79 -0.58 4.15
N LYS A 28 1.45 0.57 4.32
CA LYS A 28 2.90 0.65 4.48
C LYS A 28 3.39 -0.23 5.63
N SER A 29 2.79 -0.13 6.81
CA SER A 29 3.17 -0.94 7.97
C SER A 29 3.04 -2.45 7.71
N SER A 30 1.95 -2.87 7.06
CA SER A 30 1.75 -4.27 6.68
C SER A 30 2.81 -4.77 5.68
N LEU A 31 3.13 -3.95 4.66
CA LEU A 31 4.16 -4.29 3.67
C LEU A 31 5.57 -4.30 4.27
N SER A 32 5.90 -3.34 5.12
CA SER A 32 7.18 -3.26 5.84
C SER A 32 7.48 -4.55 6.59
N LYS A 33 6.49 -5.17 7.24
CA LYS A 33 6.69 -6.47 7.93
C LYS A 33 7.13 -7.61 6.99
N LYS A 34 6.83 -7.51 5.70
CA LYS A 34 7.13 -8.54 4.69
C LYS A 34 8.40 -8.21 3.91
N VAL A 35 8.66 -6.94 3.66
CA VAL A 35 9.73 -6.44 2.79
C VAL A 35 10.97 -6.03 3.59
N ASP A 36 10.80 -5.36 4.73
CA ASP A 36 11.90 -4.69 5.41
C ASP A 36 12.89 -5.70 6.00
N GLY A 37 14.17 -5.33 5.96
CA GLY A 37 15.23 -6.07 6.64
C GLY A 37 16.46 -6.32 5.79
N LYS A 38 17.45 -6.96 6.41
CA LYS A 38 18.71 -7.30 5.76
C LYS A 38 18.54 -8.47 4.81
N LYS A 39 19.17 -8.36 3.65
CA LYS A 39 19.16 -9.35 2.59
C LYS A 39 20.58 -9.56 2.10
N GLU A 40 20.93 -10.82 1.85
CA GLU A 40 22.16 -11.19 1.19
C GLU A 40 21.86 -11.48 -0.28
N PHE A 41 22.53 -10.75 -1.18
CA PHE A 41 22.35 -10.83 -2.62
C PHE A 41 23.69 -11.20 -3.25
N TYR A 42 23.89 -12.49 -3.53
CA TYR A 42 25.18 -13.00 -3.98
C TYR A 42 26.30 -12.65 -2.98
N PHE A 43 27.26 -11.81 -3.39
CA PHE A 43 28.37 -11.31 -2.59
C PHE A 43 28.09 -9.92 -1.98
N LEU A 44 26.92 -9.34 -2.23
CA LEU A 44 26.51 -8.02 -1.74
C LEU A 44 25.53 -8.17 -0.57
N LYS A 45 25.71 -7.34 0.44
CA LYS A 45 24.78 -7.20 1.56
C LYS A 45 24.06 -5.86 1.44
N GLY A 46 22.78 -5.86 1.78
CA GLY A 46 21.99 -4.64 1.80
C GLY A 46 20.73 -4.78 2.62
N GLU A 47 20.07 -3.65 2.83
CA GLU A 47 18.83 -3.55 3.57
C GLU A 47 17.73 -3.05 2.63
N THR A 48 16.60 -3.76 2.63
CA THR A 48 15.38 -3.33 1.94
C THR A 48 14.47 -2.61 2.90
N LYS A 49 13.79 -1.57 2.42
CA LYS A 49 12.83 -0.79 3.22
C LYS A 49 11.69 -0.26 2.36
N VAL A 50 10.45 -0.41 2.81
CA VAL A 50 9.31 0.31 2.23
C VAL A 50 9.37 1.76 2.69
N ASN A 51 9.75 2.67 1.78
CA ASN A 51 9.88 4.08 2.10
C ASN A 51 8.52 4.78 2.11
N ARG A 52 7.72 4.58 1.07
CA ARG A 52 6.43 5.28 0.89
C ARG A 52 5.38 4.38 0.27
N VAL A 53 4.13 4.64 0.63
CA VAL A 53 2.95 4.09 -0.03
C VAL A 53 1.98 5.24 -0.27
N PHE A 54 1.50 5.39 -1.50
CA PHE A 54 0.61 6.48 -1.88
C PHE A 54 -0.28 6.07 -3.05
N VAL A 55 -1.34 6.84 -3.30
CA VAL A 55 -2.22 6.65 -4.45
C VAL A 55 -1.89 7.70 -5.50
N GLU A 56 -1.72 7.25 -6.74
CA GLU A 56 -1.50 8.09 -7.92
C GLU A 56 -2.04 7.31 -9.13
N ASP A 57 -2.66 8.02 -10.09
CA ASP A 57 -3.24 7.43 -11.30
C ASP A 57 -4.23 6.26 -11.03
N LYS A 58 -5.04 6.38 -9.96
CA LYS A 58 -5.97 5.34 -9.48
C LYS A 58 -5.30 3.99 -9.19
N LYS A 59 -4.01 4.00 -8.88
CA LYS A 59 -3.24 2.83 -8.48
C LYS A 59 -2.55 3.06 -7.14
N LEU A 60 -2.28 1.96 -6.44
CA LEU A 60 -1.44 2.01 -5.26
C LEU A 60 0.03 1.97 -5.72
N ASN A 61 0.78 2.99 -5.34
CA ASN A 61 2.21 3.12 -5.62
C ASN A 61 3.00 2.83 -4.33
N ILE A 62 4.02 2.00 -4.46
CA ILE A 62 4.88 1.54 -3.38
C ILE A 62 6.32 1.86 -3.76
N GLU A 63 6.99 2.62 -2.90
CA GLU A 63 8.40 2.96 -3.03
C GLU A 63 9.22 2.06 -2.11
N ILE A 64 10.11 1.26 -2.69
CA ILE A 64 11.00 0.36 -1.95
C ILE A 64 12.44 0.79 -2.18
N GLU A 65 13.14 1.05 -1.09
CA GLU A 65 14.56 1.36 -1.08
C GLU A 65 15.38 0.08 -0.86
N LEU A 66 16.50 -0.01 -1.56
CA LEU A 66 17.56 -0.97 -1.35
C LEU A 66 18.85 -0.19 -1.05
N LYS A 67 19.30 -0.26 0.20
CA LYS A 67 20.57 0.33 0.64
C LYS A 67 21.63 -0.76 0.68
N LEU A 68 22.55 -0.75 -0.28
CA LEU A 68 23.72 -1.62 -0.25
C LEU A 68 24.75 -1.09 0.75
N ASP A 69 25.44 -1.98 1.46
CA ASP A 69 26.42 -1.61 2.48
C ASP A 69 27.53 -0.69 1.92
N ASN A 70 27.91 -0.90 0.66
CA ASN A 70 28.97 -0.16 -0.03
C ASN A 70 28.45 0.98 -0.93
N SER A 71 27.18 1.39 -0.81
CA SER A 71 26.60 2.47 -1.61
C SER A 71 26.25 3.68 -0.76
N GLU A 72 26.57 4.89 -1.20
CA GLU A 72 26.18 6.14 -0.53
C GLU A 72 24.68 6.44 -0.64
N LYS A 73 24.06 6.12 -1.77
CA LYS A 73 22.63 6.38 -2.02
C LYS A 73 21.84 5.07 -2.12
N PRO A 74 20.61 5.02 -1.58
CA PRO A 74 19.74 3.88 -1.79
C PRO A 74 19.29 3.82 -3.26
N ILE A 75 19.22 2.61 -3.78
CA ILE A 75 18.54 2.32 -5.04
C ILE A 75 17.05 2.31 -4.74
N VAL A 76 16.25 3.01 -5.54
CA VAL A 76 14.81 3.19 -5.24
C VAL A 76 13.98 2.62 -6.37
N ALA A 77 13.12 1.66 -6.06
CA ALA A 77 12.12 1.15 -7.00
C ALA A 77 10.75 1.74 -6.70
N LEU A 78 10.11 2.25 -7.76
CA LEU A 78 8.71 2.64 -7.75
C LEU A 78 7.89 1.53 -8.40
N ILE A 79 6.93 1.00 -7.66
CA ILE A 79 6.09 -0.13 -8.06
C ILE A 79 4.64 0.33 -8.02
N ASP A 80 3.89 0.15 -9.12
CA ASP A 80 2.44 0.38 -9.13
C ASP A 80 1.69 -0.95 -9.12
N THR A 81 0.56 -0.97 -8.42
CA THR A 81 -0.31 -2.14 -8.32
C THR A 81 -1.77 -1.73 -8.30
N GLU A 82 -2.60 -2.58 -8.90
CA GLU A 82 -4.03 -2.57 -8.68
C GLU A 82 -4.35 -3.34 -7.41
N LEU A 83 -5.55 -3.14 -6.88
CA LEU A 83 -6.02 -3.80 -5.67
C LEU A 83 -7.27 -4.62 -5.97
N LYS A 84 -7.35 -5.80 -5.35
CA LYS A 84 -8.54 -6.62 -5.38
C LYS A 84 -8.92 -7.07 -3.99
N TYR A 85 -10.17 -6.83 -3.63
CA TYR A 85 -10.72 -7.24 -2.35
C TYR A 85 -11.28 -8.66 -2.44
N TYR A 86 -10.79 -9.53 -1.56
CA TYR A 86 -11.32 -10.86 -1.33
C TYR A 86 -11.51 -10.99 0.18
N PRO A 87 -12.74 -10.80 0.69
CA PRO A 87 -13.00 -10.74 2.13
C PRO A 87 -12.30 -11.85 2.91
N PRO A 88 -11.58 -11.54 4.01
CA PRO A 88 -11.41 -10.23 4.66
C PRO A 88 -10.16 -9.44 4.18
N LYS A 89 -9.52 -9.87 3.10
CA LYS A 89 -8.16 -9.47 2.72
C LYS A 89 -8.12 -8.64 1.44
N LEU A 90 -7.12 -7.78 1.37
CA LEU A 90 -6.81 -6.95 0.21
C LEU A 90 -5.55 -7.49 -0.45
N TYR A 91 -5.61 -7.69 -1.76
CA TYR A 91 -4.53 -8.27 -2.55
C TYR A 91 -4.01 -7.25 -3.57
N ALA A 92 -2.70 -7.26 -3.78
CA ALA A 92 -2.08 -6.55 -4.89
C ALA A 92 -2.16 -7.41 -6.16
N THR A 93 -2.68 -6.82 -7.24
CA THR A 93 -2.86 -7.45 -8.55
C THR A 93 -2.24 -6.58 -9.62
N ASN A 94 -1.89 -7.17 -10.77
CA ASN A 94 -1.28 -6.44 -11.90
C ASN A 94 -0.08 -5.55 -11.49
N THR A 95 0.74 -6.06 -10.56
CA THR A 95 1.90 -5.35 -10.02
C THR A 95 3.03 -5.29 -11.04
N ARG A 96 3.62 -4.11 -11.22
CA ARG A 96 4.79 -3.91 -12.10
C ARG A 96 5.75 -2.87 -11.53
N ILE A 97 7.02 -2.96 -11.92
CA ILE A 97 8.04 -1.96 -11.59
C ILE A 97 7.90 -0.82 -12.61
N LYS A 98 7.51 0.38 -12.15
CA LYS A 98 7.36 1.59 -12.98
C LYS A 98 8.73 2.18 -13.33
N SER A 99 9.64 2.24 -12.35
CA SER A 99 11.00 2.73 -12.54
C SER A 99 11.93 2.28 -11.42
N ILE A 100 13.23 2.23 -11.69
CA ILE A 100 14.29 2.09 -10.69
C ILE A 100 15.24 3.28 -10.85
N SER A 101 15.54 3.99 -9.76
CA SER A 101 16.43 5.14 -9.74
C SER A 101 17.67 4.89 -8.89
N ASN A 102 18.71 5.71 -9.07
CA ASN A 102 20.03 5.55 -8.46
C ASN A 102 20.65 4.17 -8.72
N ILE A 103 20.44 3.62 -9.93
CA ILE A 103 20.88 2.28 -10.28
C ILE A 103 22.40 2.19 -10.23
N VAL A 104 22.90 1.37 -9.31
CA VAL A 104 24.25 0.82 -9.31
C VAL A 104 24.08 -0.70 -9.34
N TYR A 105 24.88 -1.42 -10.13
CA TYR A 105 24.73 -2.86 -10.33
C TYR A 105 23.34 -3.24 -10.89
N GLU A 106 22.99 -2.70 -12.06
CA GLU A 106 21.67 -2.81 -12.69
C GLU A 106 21.05 -4.22 -12.67
N LYS A 107 21.83 -5.25 -13.03
CA LYS A 107 21.36 -6.64 -13.02
C LYS A 107 20.91 -7.09 -11.62
N VAL A 108 21.72 -6.80 -10.60
CA VAL A 108 21.42 -7.18 -9.21
C VAL A 108 20.20 -6.43 -8.72
N ALA A 109 20.18 -5.10 -8.88
CA ALA A 109 19.04 -4.28 -8.46
C ALA A 109 17.72 -4.75 -9.10
N THR A 110 17.73 -4.95 -10.43
CA THR A 110 16.56 -5.42 -11.18
C THR A 110 16.09 -6.78 -10.69
N GLU A 111 17.01 -7.73 -10.47
CA GLU A 111 16.67 -9.06 -9.97
C GLU A 111 16.06 -9.00 -8.56
N VAL A 112 16.63 -8.21 -7.66
CA VAL A 112 16.12 -8.05 -6.30
C VAL A 112 14.70 -7.51 -6.30
N PHE A 113 14.45 -6.42 -7.01
CA PHE A 113 13.11 -5.84 -7.07
C PHE A 113 12.12 -6.75 -7.80
N THR A 114 12.55 -7.47 -8.84
CA THR A 114 11.73 -8.46 -9.52
C THR A 114 11.31 -9.58 -8.56
N ARG A 115 12.24 -10.10 -7.77
CA ARG A 115 11.93 -11.12 -6.74
C ARG A 115 10.99 -10.57 -5.68
N ILE A 116 11.19 -9.35 -5.19
CA ILE A 116 10.27 -8.70 -4.23
C ILE A 116 8.86 -8.60 -4.82
N VAL A 117 8.74 -8.12 -6.06
CA VAL A 117 7.44 -8.03 -6.76
C VAL A 117 6.80 -9.41 -6.84
N GLN A 118 7.50 -10.43 -7.35
CA GLN A 118 6.94 -11.76 -7.55
C GLN A 118 6.56 -12.49 -6.24
N THR A 119 7.35 -12.31 -5.19
CA THR A 119 7.19 -13.08 -3.95
C THR A 119 6.28 -12.40 -2.92
N ILE A 120 6.28 -11.06 -2.87
CA ILE A 120 5.61 -10.30 -1.80
C ILE A 120 4.41 -9.50 -2.31
N LEU A 121 4.39 -9.08 -3.57
CA LEU A 121 3.35 -8.16 -4.07
C LEU A 121 2.41 -8.82 -5.08
N PHE A 122 2.94 -9.47 -6.12
CA PHE A 122 2.14 -9.96 -7.24
C PHE A 122 1.19 -11.10 -6.81
N ASN A 123 -0.11 -10.81 -6.86
CA ASN A 123 -1.19 -11.69 -6.39
C ASN A 123 -1.02 -12.10 -4.92
N LYS A 124 -0.45 -11.22 -4.11
CA LYS A 124 -0.24 -11.43 -2.68
C LYS A 124 -1.10 -10.51 -1.84
N GLU A 125 -1.42 -10.98 -0.65
CA GLU A 125 -2.10 -10.20 0.36
C GLU A 125 -1.23 -9.02 0.78
N ILE A 126 -1.79 -7.81 0.75
CA ILE A 126 -1.12 -6.59 1.23
C ILE A 126 -1.68 -6.08 2.55
N LEU A 127 -2.92 -6.43 2.90
CA LEU A 127 -3.57 -6.02 4.14
C LEU A 127 -4.71 -6.96 4.51
N ASN A 128 -4.83 -7.32 5.78
CA ASN A 128 -6.01 -7.95 6.34
C ASN A 128 -6.94 -6.87 6.92
N VAL A 129 -8.02 -6.55 6.22
CA VAL A 129 -8.93 -5.46 6.61
C VAL A 129 -9.86 -5.89 7.75
N GLY A 130 -10.06 -7.21 7.91
CA GLY A 130 -10.85 -7.81 8.99
C GLY A 130 -10.33 -7.53 10.41
N GLU A 131 -9.05 -7.12 10.55
CA GLU A 131 -8.46 -6.74 11.84
C GLU A 131 -8.97 -5.38 12.35
N THR A 132 -9.53 -4.55 11.46
CA THR A 132 -9.99 -3.18 11.80
C THR A 132 -11.45 -2.95 11.48
N ILE A 133 -11.99 -3.59 10.44
CA ILE A 133 -13.36 -3.39 9.96
C ILE A 133 -14.04 -4.75 9.84
N ASN A 134 -15.27 -4.87 10.35
CA ASN A 134 -16.06 -6.09 10.16
C ASN A 134 -16.28 -6.34 8.64
N PRO A 135 -15.76 -7.45 8.07
CA PRO A 135 -15.89 -7.77 6.65
C PRO A 135 -17.34 -7.84 6.17
N ASP A 136 -18.28 -8.25 7.03
CA ASP A 136 -19.69 -8.39 6.67
C ASP A 136 -20.37 -7.06 6.34
N LYS A 137 -19.80 -5.95 6.83
CA LYS A 137 -20.29 -4.59 6.56
C LYS A 137 -19.68 -3.99 5.29
N ILE A 138 -18.65 -4.61 4.72
CA ILE A 138 -17.94 -4.10 3.55
C ILE A 138 -18.70 -4.54 2.30
N LYS A 139 -19.02 -3.57 1.44
CA LYS A 139 -19.55 -3.79 0.10
C LYS A 139 -18.41 -3.99 -0.90
N ASP A 140 -17.42 -3.10 -0.88
CA ASP A 140 -16.23 -3.19 -1.74
C ASP A 140 -15.03 -2.42 -1.15
N ILE A 141 -13.83 -2.68 -1.68
CA ILE A 141 -12.63 -1.87 -1.43
C ILE A 141 -11.92 -1.60 -2.76
N TYR A 142 -11.74 -0.33 -3.09
CA TYR A 142 -11.12 0.12 -4.34
C TYR A 142 -10.14 1.26 -4.13
N VAL A 143 -9.34 1.57 -5.16
CA VAL A 143 -8.44 2.73 -5.16
C VAL A 143 -9.22 3.96 -5.64
N GLY A 144 -9.42 4.93 -4.75
CA GLY A 144 -10.01 6.24 -5.08
C GLY A 144 -8.97 7.22 -5.62
N ASP A 145 -9.31 8.51 -5.66
CA ASP A 145 -8.44 9.53 -6.27
C ASP A 145 -7.17 9.82 -5.45
N SER A 146 -7.23 9.70 -4.12
CA SER A 146 -6.10 10.01 -3.22
C SER A 146 -5.85 8.96 -2.13
N ASN A 147 -6.74 7.98 -1.98
CA ASN A 147 -6.69 6.95 -0.95
C ASN A 147 -7.37 5.65 -1.40
N VAL A 148 -7.07 4.56 -0.70
CA VAL A 148 -7.88 3.34 -0.80
C VAL A 148 -9.18 3.55 -0.02
N VAL A 149 -10.31 3.22 -0.62
CA VAL A 149 -11.66 3.48 -0.11
C VAL A 149 -12.31 2.16 0.25
N VAL A 150 -12.90 2.07 1.44
CA VAL A 150 -13.82 1.02 1.85
C VAL A 150 -15.23 1.55 1.68
N GLU A 151 -16.04 0.88 0.88
CA GLU A 151 -17.47 1.15 0.75
C GLU A 151 -18.26 0.21 1.66
N PHE A 152 -19.21 0.75 2.43
CA PHE A 152 -20.07 -0.03 3.32
C PHE A 152 -21.39 -0.41 2.64
N LYS A 153 -22.00 -1.51 3.10
CA LYS A 153 -23.34 -1.96 2.67
C LYS A 153 -24.45 -1.04 3.16
#